data_AF-A0A1V8ZW45-F1
#
_entry.id   AF-A0A1V8ZW45-F1
#
_cell.length_a   1.000
_cell.length_b   1.000
_cell.length_c   1.000
_cell.angle_alpha   90.00
_cell.angle_beta   90.00
_cell.angle_gamma   90.00
#
_symmetry.space_group_name_H-M   'P 1'
#
loop_
_entity.id
_entity.type
_entity.pdbx_description
1 polymer ?
#
loop_
_entity_poly.entity_id
_entity_poly.type
_entity_poly.pdbx_seq_one_letter_code
_entity_poly.pdbx_strand_id
1 'polypeptide(L)'
;MRTLSTLGLPLDGPHTPDTTLDAARALSDLVQYLNHATTGPDAVVEVLDEVLINLADAAHGLDQTLSQISSTALDLRTQPSLRDDRGDSVDPADTAETVADATAEARTRLALVTAALRDAASAAAHLGHHVSTNDND
;
A
#
# COMPACT_ATOMS: atom_id res chain seq x y z
N MET A 1 -3.27 -11.41 21.09
CA MET A 1 -2.22 -11.26 20.08
C MET A 1 -2.92 -11.22 18.73
N ARG A 2 -2.96 -10.06 18.07
CA ARG A 2 -3.55 -9.95 16.73
C ARG A 2 -2.50 -10.41 15.73
N THR A 3 -2.76 -11.49 15.00
CA THR A 3 -1.94 -11.93 13.87
C THR A 3 -2.58 -11.42 12.58
N LEU A 4 -1.78 -11.00 11.61
CA LEU A 4 -2.25 -11.01 10.22
C LEU A 4 -2.43 -12.49 9.84
N SER A 5 -3.64 -13.01 10.02
CA SER A 5 -3.97 -14.44 9.87
C SER A 5 -3.51 -15.02 8.54
N THR A 6 -3.43 -14.18 7.51
CA THR A 6 -3.03 -14.53 6.14
C THR A 6 -1.52 -14.67 5.96
N LEU A 7 -0.69 -14.03 6.79
CA LEU A 7 0.77 -13.97 6.62
C LEU A 7 1.55 -14.52 7.83
N GLY A 8 0.88 -14.84 8.94
CA GLY A 8 1.53 -15.35 10.15
C GLY A 8 2.41 -14.33 10.89
N LEU A 9 2.37 -13.05 10.49
CA LEU A 9 3.13 -11.98 11.11
C LEU A 9 2.38 -11.43 12.35
N PRO A 10 3.02 -11.40 13.54
CA PRO A 10 2.42 -10.81 14.73
C PRO A 10 2.37 -9.29 14.59
N LEU A 11 1.18 -8.72 14.68
CA LEU A 11 0.95 -7.28 14.50
C LEU A 11 1.59 -6.46 15.63
N ASP A 12 1.73 -7.07 16.80
CA ASP A 12 2.31 -6.49 18.01
C ASP A 12 3.84 -6.76 18.13
N GLY A 13 4.45 -7.37 17.11
CA GLY A 13 5.90 -7.64 17.04
C GLY A 13 6.35 -9.03 17.54
N PRO A 14 7.68 -9.29 17.54
CA PRO A 14 8.76 -8.31 17.36
C PRO A 14 8.89 -7.81 15.91
N HIS A 15 9.19 -6.52 15.75
CA HIS A 15 9.51 -5.91 14.46
C HIS A 15 11.03 -5.84 14.29
N THR A 16 11.57 -6.67 13.42
CA THR A 16 12.98 -6.69 13.00
C THR A 16 13.11 -6.22 11.54
N PRO A 17 14.31 -5.81 11.08
CA PRO A 17 14.53 -5.46 9.67
C PRO A 17 14.05 -6.55 8.70
N ASP A 18 14.29 -7.83 9.02
CA ASP A 18 13.85 -8.97 8.21
C ASP A 18 12.33 -9.04 8.13
N THR A 19 11.63 -8.93 9.27
CA THR A 19 10.16 -8.96 9.28
C THR A 19 9.52 -7.76 8.58
N THR A 20 10.18 -6.59 8.61
CA THR A 20 9.74 -5.41 7.86
C THR A 20 9.90 -5.63 6.35
N LEU A 21 11.02 -6.22 5.92
CA LEU A 21 11.25 -6.57 4.52
C LEU A 21 10.27 -7.63 4.02
N ASP A 22 10.00 -8.66 4.82
CA ASP A 22 9.05 -9.71 4.47
C ASP A 22 7.62 -9.17 4.36
N ALA A 23 7.22 -8.24 5.22
CA ALA A 23 5.94 -7.55 5.10
C ALA A 23 5.83 -6.75 3.79
N ALA A 24 6.90 -6.04 3.39
CA ALA A 24 6.92 -5.28 2.13
C ALA A 24 6.85 -6.22 0.90
N ARG A 25 7.53 -7.37 0.94
CA ARG A 25 7.44 -8.40 -0.10
C ARG A 25 6.02 -8.98 -0.22
N ALA A 26 5.42 -9.32 0.92
CA ALA A 26 4.05 -9.84 0.95
C ALA A 26 3.04 -8.86 0.35
N LEU A 27 3.20 -7.55 0.58
CA LEU A 27 2.37 -6.53 -0.08
C LEU A 27 2.50 -6.60 -1.61
N SER A 28 3.71 -6.72 -2.14
CA SER A 28 3.95 -6.87 -3.59
C SER A 28 3.26 -8.12 -4.15
N ASP A 29 3.35 -9.26 -3.46
CA ASP A 29 2.73 -10.51 -3.88
C ASP A 29 1.19 -10.42 -3.89
N LEU A 30 0.61 -9.75 -2.88
CA LEU A 30 -0.84 -9.51 -2.82
C LEU A 30 -1.31 -8.62 -3.98
N VAL A 31 -0.56 -7.57 -4.33
CA VAL A 31 -0.87 -6.75 -5.51
C VAL A 31 -0.81 -7.57 -6.80
N GLN A 32 0.19 -8.45 -6.94
CA GLN A 32 0.28 -9.35 -8.10
C GLN A 32 -0.92 -10.29 -8.18
N TYR A 33 -1.34 -10.87 -7.05
CA TYR A 33 -2.54 -11.69 -6.97
C TYR A 33 -3.78 -10.89 -7.41
N LEU A 34 -3.98 -9.68 -6.88
CA LEU A 34 -5.11 -8.82 -7.25
C LEU A 34 -5.12 -8.48 -8.74
N ASN A 35 -3.95 -8.18 -9.33
CA ASN A 35 -3.84 -7.93 -10.77
C ASN A 35 -4.31 -9.14 -11.60
N HIS A 36 -3.94 -10.37 -11.19
CA HIS A 36 -4.39 -11.58 -11.86
C HIS A 36 -5.89 -11.86 -11.63
N ALA A 37 -6.37 -11.68 -10.41
CA ALA A 37 -7.77 -11.90 -10.05
C ALA A 37 -8.73 -10.90 -10.72
N THR A 38 -8.25 -9.71 -11.08
CA THR A 38 -9.07 -8.64 -11.70
C THR A 38 -8.98 -8.59 -13.23
N THR A 39 -8.35 -9.58 -13.88
CA THR A 39 -8.12 -9.57 -15.33
C THR A 39 -9.39 -9.80 -16.18
N GLY A 40 -10.54 -10.12 -15.60
CA GLY A 40 -11.80 -10.32 -16.32
C GLY A 40 -13.03 -9.77 -15.60
N PRO A 41 -14.08 -9.35 -16.34
CA PRO A 41 -15.28 -8.76 -15.76
C PRO A 41 -16.00 -9.71 -14.80
N ASP A 42 -16.08 -10.99 -15.13
CA ASP A 42 -16.81 -11.96 -14.30
C ASP A 42 -16.11 -12.30 -12.97
N ALA A 43 -14.82 -11.98 -12.85
CA ALA A 43 -14.01 -12.43 -11.70
C ALA A 43 -14.24 -11.60 -10.43
N VAL A 44 -14.74 -10.37 -10.55
CA VAL A 44 -14.82 -9.42 -9.43
C VAL A 44 -16.08 -8.56 -9.39
N VAL A 45 -17.02 -8.66 -10.35
CA VAL A 45 -18.21 -7.76 -10.38
C VAL A 45 -18.98 -7.75 -9.05
N GLU A 46 -19.16 -8.89 -8.39
CA GLU A 46 -19.90 -8.98 -7.12
C GLU A 46 -19.17 -8.36 -5.92
N VAL A 47 -17.84 -8.17 -6.01
CA VAL A 47 -16.99 -7.69 -4.92
C VAL A 47 -16.19 -6.45 -5.31
N LEU A 48 -16.52 -5.81 -6.43
CA LEU A 48 -15.69 -4.77 -7.04
C LEU A 48 -15.61 -3.53 -6.16
N ASP A 49 -16.74 -3.11 -5.58
CA ASP A 49 -16.79 -1.99 -4.65
C ASP A 49 -16.01 -2.29 -3.36
N GLU A 50 -16.18 -3.48 -2.78
CA GLU A 50 -15.41 -3.92 -1.61
C GLU A 50 -13.91 -3.95 -1.88
N VAL A 51 -13.49 -4.47 -3.04
CA VAL A 51 -12.08 -4.47 -3.47
C VAL A 51 -11.54 -3.04 -3.56
N LEU A 52 -12.29 -2.12 -4.17
CA LEU A 52 -11.89 -0.71 -4.30
C LEU A 52 -11.81 0.01 -2.94
N ILE A 53 -12.73 -0.27 -2.01
CA ILE A 53 -12.68 0.25 -0.64
C ILE A 53 -11.41 -0.25 0.07
N ASN A 54 -11.13 -1.55 0.01
CA ASN A 54 -9.94 -2.11 0.65
C ASN A 54 -8.64 -1.58 0.04
N LEU A 55 -8.60 -1.34 -1.28
CA LEU A 55 -7.47 -0.67 -1.94
C LEU A 55 -7.32 0.78 -1.47
N ALA A 56 -8.42 1.51 -1.28
CA ALA A 56 -8.39 2.88 -0.76
C ALA A 56 -7.87 2.91 0.70
N ASP A 57 -8.31 1.98 1.54
CA ASP A 57 -7.85 1.88 2.92
C ASP A 57 -6.38 1.45 3.01
N ALA A 58 -5.94 0.54 2.12
CA ALA A 58 -4.52 0.20 1.99
C ALA A 58 -3.68 1.40 1.55
N ALA A 59 -4.14 2.18 0.57
CA ALA A 59 -3.47 3.40 0.12
C ALA A 59 -3.41 4.46 1.24
N HIS A 60 -4.46 4.59 2.04
CA HIS A 60 -4.48 5.45 3.22
C HIS A 60 -3.50 4.97 4.29
N GLY A 61 -3.45 3.66 4.58
CA GLY A 61 -2.48 3.08 5.51
C GLY A 61 -1.03 3.27 5.05
N LEU A 62 -0.76 3.18 3.74
CA LEU A 62 0.55 3.45 3.17
C LEU A 62 1.02 4.89 3.39
N ASP A 63 0.11 5.88 3.47
CA ASP A 63 0.48 7.26 3.85
C ASP A 63 1.19 7.29 5.21
N GLN A 64 0.64 6.55 6.18
CA GLN A 64 1.23 6.46 7.52
C GLN A 64 2.60 5.77 7.48
N THR A 65 2.74 4.66 6.75
CA THR A 65 4.03 3.97 6.59
C THR A 65 5.08 4.88 5.96
N LEU A 66 4.74 5.62 4.90
CA LEU A 66 5.66 6.55 4.27
C LEU A 66 6.02 7.74 5.17
N SER A 67 5.09 8.22 6.01
CA SER A 67 5.37 9.25 7.01
C SER A 67 6.43 8.79 8.03
N GLN A 68 6.31 7.53 8.48
CA GLN A 68 7.28 6.91 9.39
C GLN A 68 8.64 6.69 8.72
N ILE A 69 8.68 6.25 7.46
CA ILE A 69 9.92 6.12 6.68
C ILE A 69 10.59 7.48 6.49
N SER A 70 9.83 8.51 6.11
CA SER A 70 10.34 9.88 5.95
C SER A 70 10.98 10.37 7.25
N SER A 71 10.28 10.25 8.37
CA SER A 71 10.80 10.63 9.70
C SER A 71 12.07 9.84 10.06
N THR A 72 12.07 8.52 9.82
CA THR A 72 13.25 7.66 10.07
C THR A 72 14.45 8.08 9.22
N ALA A 73 14.24 8.42 7.95
CA ALA A 73 15.31 8.89 7.08
C ALA A 73 15.88 10.24 7.56
N LEU A 74 15.02 11.17 7.98
CA LEU A 74 15.47 12.44 8.56
C LEU A 74 16.31 12.23 9.82
N ASP A 75 15.95 11.27 10.68
CA ASP A 75 16.73 10.92 11.88
C ASP A 75 18.09 10.30 11.53
N LEU A 76 18.13 9.45 10.51
CA LEU A 76 19.36 8.79 10.04
C LEU A 76 20.44 9.81 9.62
N ARG A 77 20.06 11.01 9.14
CA ARG A 77 21.03 12.05 8.74
C ARG A 77 22.02 12.40 9.85
N THR A 78 21.62 12.24 11.11
CA THR A 78 22.42 12.61 12.28
C THR A 78 23.31 11.47 12.78
N GLN A 79 23.19 10.27 12.19
CA GLN A 79 23.91 9.08 12.63
C GLN A 79 25.36 9.09 12.10
N PRO A 80 26.39 9.11 12.98
CA PRO A 80 27.79 9.13 12.54
C PRO A 80 28.21 7.87 11.77
N SER A 81 27.46 6.78 11.90
CA SER A 81 27.70 5.52 11.20
C SER A 81 27.01 5.45 9.84
N LEU A 82 26.22 6.47 9.45
CA LEU A 82 25.55 6.48 8.16
C LEU A 82 26.59 6.52 7.04
N ARG A 83 26.39 5.70 6.02
CA ARG A 83 27.28 5.57 4.86
C ARG A 83 26.46 5.46 3.60
N ASP A 84 27.03 5.95 2.52
CA ASP A 84 26.51 5.82 1.16
C ASP A 84 27.41 4.84 0.40
N ASP A 85 26.83 3.85 -0.26
CA ASP A 85 27.56 2.79 -0.98
C ASP A 85 28.20 3.27 -2.29
N ARG A 86 27.78 4.45 -2.78
CA ARG A 86 28.39 5.13 -3.92
C ARG A 86 29.75 5.76 -3.60
N GLY A 87 30.15 5.79 -2.32
CA GLY A 87 31.46 6.24 -1.85
C GLY A 87 31.52 7.71 -1.42
N ASP A 88 32.74 8.18 -1.10
CA ASP A 88 32.99 9.47 -0.40
C ASP A 88 32.58 10.74 -1.17
N SER A 89 32.24 10.63 -2.46
CA SER A 89 31.76 11.76 -3.25
C SER A 89 30.29 12.11 -3.00
N VAL A 90 29.58 11.30 -2.21
CA VAL A 90 28.16 11.50 -1.87
C VAL A 90 28.04 11.67 -0.35
N ASP A 91 27.38 12.73 0.09
CA ASP A 91 27.04 12.90 1.50
C ASP A 91 25.86 11.97 1.85
N PRO A 92 26.03 11.00 2.78
CA PRO A 92 24.92 10.13 3.19
C PRO A 92 23.73 10.90 3.79
N ALA A 93 23.96 12.06 4.39
CA ALA A 93 22.90 12.91 4.94
C ALA A 93 21.99 13.47 3.83
N ASP A 94 22.56 13.91 2.71
CA ASP A 94 21.82 14.38 1.53
C ASP A 94 20.97 13.25 0.93
N THR A 95 21.50 12.02 0.91
CA THR A 95 20.76 10.84 0.47
C THR A 95 19.56 10.55 1.37
N ALA A 96 19.74 10.65 2.69
CA ALA A 96 18.65 10.47 3.65
C ALA A 96 17.57 11.55 3.51
N GLU A 97 17.95 12.80 3.26
CA GLU A 97 17.02 13.89 2.94
C GLU A 97 16.26 13.65 1.64
N THR A 98 16.95 13.18 0.59
CA THR A 98 16.33 12.79 -0.68
C THR A 98 15.26 11.70 -0.49
N VAL A 99 15.51 10.71 0.38
CA VAL A 99 14.51 9.68 0.73
C VAL A 99 13.30 10.31 1.42
N ALA A 100 13.53 11.21 2.37
CA ALA A 100 12.46 11.88 3.10
C ALA A 100 11.57 12.73 2.17
N ASP A 101 12.18 13.47 1.25
CA ASP A 101 11.47 14.31 0.27
C ASP A 101 10.69 13.45 -0.73
N ALA A 102 11.30 12.40 -1.28
CA ALA A 102 10.64 11.50 -2.23
C ALA A 102 9.44 10.78 -1.60
N THR A 103 9.56 10.36 -0.34
CA THR A 103 8.46 9.73 0.40
C THR A 103 7.37 10.74 0.75
N ALA A 104 7.70 11.98 1.12
CA ALA A 104 6.73 13.05 1.34
C ALA A 104 5.94 13.39 0.06
N GLU A 105 6.59 13.42 -1.09
CA GLU A 105 5.92 13.60 -2.38
C GLU A 105 5.00 12.42 -2.72
N ALA A 106 5.45 11.18 -2.48
CA ALA A 106 4.62 9.99 -2.68
C ALA A 106 3.34 10.01 -1.82
N ARG A 107 3.41 10.52 -0.59
CA ARG A 107 2.25 10.71 0.29
C ARG A 107 1.20 11.66 -0.29
N THR A 108 1.63 12.80 -0.82
CA THR A 108 0.75 13.76 -1.48
C THR A 108 -0.01 13.10 -2.64
N ARG A 109 0.68 12.25 -3.42
CA ARG A 109 0.07 11.51 -4.53
C ARG A 109 -0.86 10.40 -4.05
N LEU A 110 -0.53 9.69 -2.97
CA LEU A 110 -1.38 8.65 -2.38
C LEU A 110 -2.72 9.21 -1.88
N ALA A 111 -2.75 10.44 -1.37
CA ALA A 111 -4.00 11.08 -0.99
C ALA A 111 -4.96 11.22 -2.19
N LEU A 112 -4.44 11.58 -3.37
CA LEU A 112 -5.21 11.65 -4.62
C LEU A 112 -5.70 10.26 -5.07
N VAL A 113 -4.84 9.25 -4.99
CA VAL A 113 -5.20 7.86 -5.31
C VAL A 113 -6.30 7.35 -4.38
N THR A 114 -6.17 7.60 -3.08
CA THR A 114 -7.15 7.21 -2.06
C THR A 114 -8.52 7.82 -2.36
N ALA A 115 -8.58 9.12 -2.69
CA ALA A 115 -9.82 9.78 -3.05
C ALA A 115 -10.44 9.17 -4.32
N ALA A 116 -9.64 8.99 -5.38
CA ALA A 116 -10.11 8.42 -6.63
C ALA A 116 -10.65 6.99 -6.47
N LEU A 117 -10.01 6.16 -5.63
CA LEU A 117 -10.48 4.79 -5.34
C LEU A 117 -11.81 4.80 -4.57
N ARG A 118 -12.01 5.73 -3.63
CA ARG A 118 -13.28 5.90 -2.92
C ARG A 118 -14.40 6.35 -3.86
N ASP A 119 -14.11 7.27 -4.77
CA ASP A 119 -15.07 7.69 -5.79
C ASP A 119 -15.44 6.53 -6.72
N ALA A 120 -14.45 5.75 -7.15
CA ALA A 120 -14.67 4.55 -7.96
C ALA A 120 -15.49 3.49 -7.22
N ALA A 121 -15.22 3.24 -5.93
CA ALA A 121 -15.99 2.31 -5.11
C ALA A 121 -17.46 2.74 -4.99
N SER A 122 -17.69 4.03 -4.76
CA SER A 122 -19.05 4.62 -4.71
C SER A 122 -19.81 4.38 -6.02
N ALA A 123 -19.13 4.58 -7.16
CA ALA A 123 -19.72 4.28 -8.46
C ALA A 123 -19.97 2.77 -8.66
N ALA A 124 -19.03 1.92 -8.24
CA ALA A 124 -19.10 0.46 -8.37
C ALA A 124 -20.23 -0.15 -7.52
N ALA A 125 -20.56 0.43 -6.37
CA ALA A 125 -21.66 -0.01 -5.51
C ALA A 125 -23.05 0.09 -6.19
N HIS A 126 -23.14 0.79 -7.33
CA HIS A 126 -24.34 0.86 -8.16
C HIS A 126 -24.33 -0.14 -9.32
N LEU A 127 -23.25 -0.89 -9.51
CA LEU A 127 -23.20 -1.99 -10.48
C LEU A 127 -23.95 -3.19 -9.91
N GLY A 128 -24.97 -3.64 -10.62
CA GLY A 128 -25.71 -4.85 -10.32
C GLY A 128 -26.20 -5.47 -11.61
N HIS A 129 -26.51 -6.77 -11.57
CA HIS A 129 -27.13 -7.44 -12.70
C HIS A 129 -28.63 -7.15 -12.71
N HIS A 130 -29.16 -6.69 -13.86
CA HIS A 130 -30.58 -6.84 -14.11
C HIS A 130 -30.90 -8.33 -14.13
N VAL A 131 -31.59 -8.80 -13.10
CA VAL A 131 -32.27 -10.09 -13.17
C VAL A 131 -33.36 -9.91 -14.22
N SER A 132 -33.10 -10.38 -15.45
CA SER A 132 -34.17 -10.64 -16.39
C SER A 132 -35.01 -11.74 -15.75
N THR A 133 -36.02 -11.35 -14.97
CA THR A 133 -37.13 -12.23 -14.64
C THR A 133 -37.77 -12.57 -15.98
N ASN A 134 -37.37 -13.70 -16.56
CA ASN A 134 -38.20 -14.36 -17.55
C ASN A 134 -39.47 -14.75 -16.79
N ASP A 135 -40.47 -13.89 -16.90
CA ASP A 135 -41.87 -14.24 -16.75
C ASP A 135 -42.10 -15.46 -17.65
N ASN A 136 -42.13 -16.64 -17.04
CA ASN A 136 -42.71 -17.82 -17.67
C ASN A 136 -44.19 -17.83 -17.29
N ASP A 137 -45.01 -17.55 -18.31
CA ASP A 137 -46.45 -17.80 -18.40
C ASP A 137 -46.88 -19.16 -17.82
#